data_AF-A0A662LUS5-F1
#
_entry.id   AF-A0A662LUS5-F1
#
_cell.length_a   1.000
_cell.length_b   1.000
_cell.length_c   1.000
_cell.angle_alpha   90.00
_cell.angle_beta   90.00
_cell.angle_gamma   90.00
#
_symmetry.space_group_name_H-M   'P 1'
#
loop_
_entity.id
_entity.type
_entity.pdbx_description
1 polymer ?
#
loop_
_entity_poly.entity_id
_entity_poly.type
_entity_poly.pdbx_seq_one_letter_code
_entity_poly.pdbx_strand_id
1 'polypeptide(L)'
;MNADIISKKQLFHTFIFLIVAILLLPSISSLSQVQSSYQQSSSLDQTIAVMHTNMGTIKLAFYDDLAPVTVNNFVELANIGFFNGLVFHRVIDDFMIQGGGFDVNGSYTKSPLGAIDLEIHPDARHVDGAISMARTNDPNSATSQFFICDGPQSFLDDNYAVFGIVIEGIEVIRDIASVETMRKHRMDDWPVEEVIINEVFVFPQNTIFVDDDNIDGPWDGSESFPFRYIQDAIDIAYEYDTVFVYSGTYDENIQIDKAINLNGQDKESTIISASNPSEYLFLDSAHFSSIQNLTFLCNNDERLNIIKTINSNHCTITNINIVSETQQRSAIYVDGSDNTIKQVTINGDFLFAGIEVLHGSYNTIINNNIESSHSGIYVFRSNENVVKSNLITKCSTGIYVEEGNQNHISLNDLVDNGRGMFCSYSIKNLIENNNFIENDEQAKFTKLCKIGFLASNTWRQNYWDDLNGPVKLIPGLMYFPNGNIIGLFLPWIEFDWQPISQPNQ
;
A
#
# COMPACT_ATOMS: atom_id res chain seq x y z
N MET A 1 -13.72 55.33 25.51
CA MET A 1 -12.55 54.65 26.09
C MET A 1 -13.05 53.67 27.14
N ASN A 2 -12.54 52.42 27.10
CA ASN A 2 -12.93 51.23 27.86
C ASN A 2 -13.99 50.31 27.23
N ALA A 3 -13.67 49.72 26.08
CA ALA A 3 -14.29 48.47 25.61
C ALA A 3 -13.29 47.43 25.04
N ASP A 4 -11.97 47.68 25.09
CA ASP A 4 -10.96 46.85 24.38
C ASP A 4 -9.99 46.07 25.28
N ILE A 5 -10.27 45.89 26.58
CA ILE A 5 -9.32 45.24 27.51
C ILE A 5 -9.79 43.83 27.96
N ILE A 6 -10.99 43.37 27.56
CA ILE A 6 -11.52 42.09 28.05
C ILE A 6 -11.26 40.89 27.10
N SER A 7 -10.97 41.08 25.80
CA SER A 7 -10.83 39.94 24.88
C SER A 7 -9.45 39.26 24.85
N LYS A 8 -8.38 39.89 25.39
CA LYS A 8 -7.01 39.31 25.35
C LYS A 8 -6.65 38.41 26.53
N LYS A 9 -7.42 38.40 27.63
CA LYS A 9 -7.17 37.52 28.78
C LYS A 9 -7.90 36.17 28.74
N GLN A 10 -8.97 36.05 27.94
CA GLN A 10 -9.68 34.78 27.74
C GLN A 10 -9.06 33.90 26.66
N LEU A 11 -8.38 34.46 25.65
CA LEU A 11 -7.65 33.66 24.66
C LEU A 11 -6.34 33.05 25.20
N PHE A 12 -5.73 33.64 26.24
CA PHE A 12 -4.46 33.16 26.78
C PHE A 12 -4.61 32.01 27.81
N HIS A 13 -5.82 31.77 28.33
CA HIS A 13 -6.08 30.67 29.28
C HIS A 13 -6.62 29.40 28.61
N THR A 14 -7.22 29.50 27.41
CA THR A 14 -7.70 28.34 26.64
C THR A 14 -6.55 27.63 25.91
N PHE A 15 -5.44 28.33 25.62
CA PHE A 15 -4.27 27.78 24.94
C PHE A 15 -3.34 26.96 25.85
N ILE A 16 -3.39 27.18 27.17
CA ILE A 16 -2.55 26.47 28.15
C ILE A 16 -3.20 25.17 28.66
N PHE A 17 -4.52 25.02 28.54
CA PHE A 17 -5.21 23.78 28.93
C PHE A 17 -5.16 22.66 27.88
N LEU A 18 -4.90 22.98 26.61
CA LEU A 18 -4.78 21.98 25.54
C LEU A 18 -3.40 21.26 25.55
N ILE A 19 -2.36 21.91 26.08
CA ILE A 19 -0.98 21.38 26.11
C ILE A 19 -0.72 20.51 27.36
N VAL A 20 -1.53 20.63 28.42
CA VAL A 20 -1.32 19.87 29.67
C VAL A 20 -2.15 18.57 29.74
N ALA A 21 -3.15 18.38 28.88
CA ALA A 21 -3.95 17.15 28.83
C ALA A 21 -3.27 15.97 28.08
N ILE A 22 -2.15 16.22 27.39
CA ILE A 22 -1.38 15.19 26.65
C ILE A 22 -0.31 14.49 27.53
N LEU A 23 -0.09 14.94 28.78
CA LEU A 23 1.02 14.46 29.61
C LEU A 23 0.66 13.54 30.79
N LEU A 24 -0.55 12.97 30.85
CA LEU A 24 -0.94 12.05 31.93
C LEU A 24 -1.75 10.84 31.43
N LEU A 25 -1.11 9.96 30.65
CA LEU A 25 -1.55 8.57 30.53
C LEU A 25 -0.55 7.67 31.29
N PRO A 26 -1.01 6.79 32.19
CA PRO A 26 -0.14 5.88 32.93
C PRO A 26 0.46 4.83 32.00
N SER A 27 1.72 4.50 32.28
CA SER A 27 2.58 3.57 31.56
C SER A 27 1.98 2.17 31.46
N ILE A 28 1.47 1.82 30.27
CA ILE A 28 1.25 0.43 29.88
C ILE A 28 2.54 -0.04 29.19
N SER A 29 3.58 -0.23 29.99
CA SER A 29 4.84 -0.84 29.54
C SER A 29 4.91 -2.25 30.11
N SER A 30 4.34 -3.23 29.41
CA SER A 30 4.69 -4.66 29.55
C SER A 30 3.95 -5.63 28.60
N LEU A 31 3.60 -5.22 27.38
CA LEU A 31 3.09 -6.17 26.35
C LEU A 31 3.60 -5.92 24.91
N SER A 32 4.50 -4.95 24.71
CA SER A 32 5.05 -4.56 23.41
C SER A 32 6.43 -5.14 23.09
N GLN A 33 7.01 -5.99 23.94
CA GLN A 33 8.39 -6.48 23.77
C GLN A 33 8.56 -7.73 22.88
N VAL A 34 7.50 -8.20 22.20
CA VAL A 34 7.60 -9.42 21.35
C VAL A 34 7.49 -9.12 19.85
N GLN A 35 7.35 -7.85 19.44
CA GLN A 35 7.11 -7.49 18.02
C GLN A 35 8.13 -6.50 17.43
N SER A 36 9.20 -6.16 18.16
CA SER A 36 10.11 -5.06 17.81
C SER A 36 11.48 -5.47 17.24
N SER A 37 11.67 -6.71 16.77
CA SER A 37 12.98 -7.14 16.26
C SER A 37 13.15 -7.19 14.73
N TYR A 38 12.23 -6.61 13.94
CA TYR A 38 12.35 -6.59 12.47
C TYR A 38 12.48 -5.19 11.83
N GLN A 39 12.78 -4.17 12.63
CA GLN A 39 12.89 -2.77 12.14
C GLN A 39 14.30 -2.18 12.27
N GLN A 40 15.35 -3.00 12.25
CA GLN A 40 16.70 -2.46 12.46
C GLN A 40 17.77 -3.08 11.57
N SER A 41 17.69 -2.79 10.27
CA SER A 41 18.84 -2.38 9.44
C SER A 41 18.32 -1.86 8.09
N SER A 42 17.87 -0.61 8.07
CA SER A 42 17.70 0.14 6.83
C SER A 42 19.10 0.60 6.37
N SER A 43 19.84 -0.25 5.68
CA SER A 43 20.80 0.29 4.71
C SER A 43 19.93 0.87 3.59
N LEU A 44 20.07 2.17 3.36
CA LEU A 44 19.25 2.97 2.44
C LEU A 44 19.48 2.60 0.95
N ASP A 45 20.31 1.59 0.70
CA ASP A 45 20.80 1.18 -0.62
C ASP A 45 20.69 -0.35 -0.77
N GLN A 46 19.47 -0.91 -0.74
CA GLN A 46 19.25 -2.34 -0.99
C GLN A 46 19.18 -2.66 -2.48
N THR A 47 19.94 -3.64 -2.96
CA THR A 47 19.88 -4.04 -4.37
C THR A 47 18.54 -4.71 -4.68
N ILE A 48 17.88 -4.25 -5.76
CA ILE A 48 16.61 -4.80 -6.24
C ILE A 48 16.82 -5.57 -7.53
N ALA A 49 16.15 -6.71 -7.68
CA ALA A 49 16.01 -7.38 -8.97
C ALA A 49 14.55 -7.51 -9.41
N VAL A 50 14.27 -7.24 -10.68
CA VAL A 50 12.98 -7.48 -11.33
C VAL A 50 13.14 -8.63 -12.30
N MET A 51 12.45 -9.73 -12.04
CA MET A 51 12.45 -10.96 -12.84
C MET A 51 11.14 -11.06 -13.61
N HIS A 52 11.20 -10.90 -14.92
CA HIS A 52 10.05 -11.12 -15.80
C HIS A 52 9.99 -12.59 -16.21
N THR A 53 8.83 -13.22 -16.00
CA THR A 53 8.55 -14.60 -16.45
C THR A 53 7.40 -14.60 -17.44
N ASN A 54 7.15 -15.73 -18.10
CA ASN A 54 5.94 -15.92 -18.91
C ASN A 54 4.64 -16.06 -18.08
N MET A 55 4.73 -16.11 -16.75
CA MET A 55 3.58 -16.18 -15.84
C MET A 55 3.35 -14.88 -15.05
N GLY A 56 4.27 -13.92 -15.11
CA GLY A 56 4.18 -12.66 -14.39
C GLY A 56 5.55 -12.11 -13.99
N THR A 57 5.55 -10.96 -13.33
CA THR A 57 6.77 -10.33 -12.82
C THR A 57 6.96 -10.67 -11.34
N ILE A 58 8.19 -11.00 -10.95
CA ILE A 58 8.59 -11.24 -9.57
C ILE A 58 9.66 -10.20 -9.23
N LYS A 59 9.54 -9.53 -8.09
CA LYS A 59 10.52 -8.55 -7.65
C LYS A 59 11.16 -8.98 -6.34
N LEU A 60 12.47 -8.84 -6.27
CA LEU A 60 13.31 -9.31 -5.18
C LEU A 60 14.06 -8.13 -4.56
N ALA A 61 14.06 -8.03 -3.24
CA ALA A 61 15.01 -7.21 -2.49
C ALA A 61 16.11 -8.11 -1.92
N PHE A 62 17.37 -7.75 -2.15
CA PHE A 62 18.50 -8.54 -1.69
C PHE A 62 18.99 -8.10 -0.31
N TYR A 63 19.63 -9.03 0.38
CA TYR A 63 20.23 -8.80 1.68
C TYR A 63 21.73 -8.51 1.50
N ASP A 64 22.06 -7.36 0.90
CA ASP A 64 23.44 -6.98 0.57
C ASP A 64 24.39 -7.07 1.78
N ASP A 65 23.91 -6.73 2.98
CA ASP A 65 24.69 -6.79 4.22
C ASP A 65 24.76 -8.19 4.85
N LEU A 66 23.74 -9.04 4.61
CA LEU A 66 23.62 -10.36 5.28
C LEU A 66 24.22 -11.49 4.45
N ALA A 67 24.19 -11.35 3.12
CA ALA A 67 24.70 -12.34 2.17
C ALA A 67 25.42 -11.69 0.96
N PRO A 68 26.41 -10.80 1.16
CA PRO A 68 27.04 -10.02 0.09
C PRO A 68 27.65 -10.87 -1.03
N VAL A 69 28.29 -12.00 -0.71
CA VAL A 69 28.92 -12.86 -1.73
C VAL A 69 27.85 -13.51 -2.61
N THR A 70 26.77 -13.96 -1.99
CA THR A 70 25.65 -14.60 -2.67
C THR A 70 24.88 -13.61 -3.55
N VAL A 71 24.60 -12.42 -3.01
CA VAL A 71 23.95 -11.32 -3.74
C VAL A 71 24.79 -10.93 -4.94
N ASN A 72 26.10 -10.67 -4.77
CA ASN A 72 26.98 -10.30 -5.87
C ASN A 72 27.01 -11.38 -6.97
N ASN A 73 27.04 -12.66 -6.60
CA ASN A 73 26.96 -13.75 -7.56
C ASN A 73 25.65 -13.73 -8.38
N PHE A 74 24.50 -13.54 -7.74
CA PHE A 74 23.23 -13.43 -8.47
C PHE A 74 23.19 -12.20 -9.38
N VAL A 75 23.64 -11.05 -8.86
CA VAL A 75 23.65 -9.77 -9.59
C VAL A 75 24.55 -9.82 -10.81
N GLU A 76 25.76 -10.36 -10.70
CA GLU A 76 26.66 -10.53 -11.84
C GLU A 76 26.05 -11.44 -12.92
N LEU A 77 25.40 -12.53 -12.52
CA LEU A 77 24.72 -13.43 -13.45
C LEU A 77 23.53 -12.75 -14.15
N ALA A 78 22.73 -11.98 -13.42
CA ALA A 78 21.62 -11.23 -14.00
C ALA A 78 22.12 -10.16 -14.99
N ASN A 79 23.16 -9.39 -14.63
CA ASN A 79 23.73 -8.34 -15.46
C ASN A 79 24.32 -8.84 -16.79
N ILE A 80 24.80 -10.08 -16.85
CA ILE A 80 25.26 -10.70 -18.10
C ILE A 80 24.15 -11.45 -18.86
N GLY A 81 22.90 -11.37 -18.40
CA GLY A 81 21.75 -12.03 -18.99
C GLY A 81 21.75 -13.56 -18.84
N PHE A 82 22.45 -14.10 -17.83
CA PHE A 82 22.61 -15.56 -17.65
C PHE A 82 21.28 -16.28 -17.49
N PHE A 83 20.30 -15.66 -16.83
CA PHE A 83 19.00 -16.26 -16.53
C PHE A 83 18.02 -16.24 -17.71
N ASN A 84 18.30 -15.48 -18.77
CA ASN A 84 17.37 -15.25 -19.87
C ASN A 84 17.15 -16.57 -20.65
N GLY A 85 15.89 -17.00 -20.71
CA GLY A 85 15.48 -18.25 -21.35
C GLY A 85 15.71 -19.51 -20.49
N LEU A 86 16.19 -19.38 -19.25
CA LEU A 86 16.23 -20.48 -18.30
C LEU A 86 14.84 -20.73 -17.70
N VAL A 87 14.62 -21.93 -17.17
CA VAL A 87 13.31 -22.33 -16.64
C VAL A 87 13.33 -22.59 -15.14
N PHE A 88 12.16 -22.43 -14.52
CA PHE A 88 11.87 -23.09 -13.24
C PHE A 88 11.67 -24.58 -13.51
N HIS A 89 12.68 -25.37 -13.17
CA HIS A 89 12.77 -26.79 -13.55
C HIS A 89 12.25 -27.73 -12.46
N ARG A 90 11.88 -27.19 -11.31
CA ARG A 90 11.29 -27.92 -10.19
C ARG A 90 10.38 -26.98 -9.41
N VAL A 91 9.09 -27.27 -9.38
CA VAL A 91 8.07 -26.47 -8.68
C VAL A 91 7.21 -27.38 -7.83
N ILE A 92 6.98 -27.00 -6.57
CA ILE A 92 6.23 -27.81 -5.61
C ILE A 92 5.35 -26.86 -4.80
N ASP A 93 4.04 -27.02 -4.95
CA ASP A 93 2.98 -26.32 -4.19
C ASP A 93 3.23 -26.40 -2.68
N ASP A 94 3.02 -25.29 -1.97
CA ASP A 94 3.30 -25.11 -0.53
C ASP A 94 4.77 -25.37 -0.11
N PHE A 95 5.70 -25.37 -1.07
CA PHE A 95 7.13 -25.56 -0.80
C PHE A 95 8.02 -24.50 -1.46
N MET A 96 8.23 -24.59 -2.78
CA MET A 96 9.16 -23.70 -3.48
C MET A 96 9.12 -23.84 -5.00
N ILE A 97 9.61 -22.79 -5.68
CA ILE A 97 9.92 -22.79 -7.11
C ILE A 97 11.44 -22.67 -7.30
N GLN A 98 12.07 -23.58 -8.04
CA GLN A 98 13.52 -23.65 -8.23
C GLN A 98 13.91 -23.46 -9.70
N GLY A 99 14.85 -22.54 -9.95
CA GLY A 99 15.28 -22.10 -11.27
C GLY A 99 16.80 -21.89 -11.40
N GLY A 100 17.22 -21.19 -12.47
CA GLY A 100 18.59 -20.69 -12.61
C GLY A 100 19.65 -21.70 -13.05
N GLY A 101 19.26 -22.85 -13.62
CA GLY A 101 20.22 -23.89 -14.01
C GLY A 101 19.96 -24.64 -15.32
N PHE A 102 18.76 -24.58 -15.89
CA PHE A 102 18.41 -25.38 -17.07
C PHE A 102 17.66 -24.56 -18.10
N ASP A 103 17.90 -24.86 -19.37
CA ASP A 103 17.09 -24.35 -20.49
C ASP A 103 15.84 -25.22 -20.72
N VAL A 104 14.98 -24.79 -21.66
CA VAL A 104 13.75 -25.50 -22.08
C VAL A 104 14.01 -26.92 -22.62
N ASN A 105 15.25 -27.27 -22.99
CA ASN A 105 15.61 -28.60 -23.47
C ASN A 105 16.15 -29.50 -22.34
N GLY A 106 16.17 -29.00 -21.09
CA GLY A 106 16.76 -29.68 -19.95
C GLY A 106 18.29 -29.73 -19.98
N SER A 107 18.94 -28.87 -20.77
CA SER A 107 20.39 -28.75 -20.79
C SER A 107 20.84 -27.89 -19.62
N TYR A 108 21.82 -28.39 -18.86
CA TYR A 108 22.39 -27.63 -17.75
C TYR A 108 23.24 -26.46 -18.27
N THR A 109 22.87 -25.25 -17.87
CA THR A 109 23.62 -24.03 -18.15
C THR A 109 24.60 -23.80 -17.02
N LYS A 110 25.90 -23.94 -17.30
CA LYS A 110 26.95 -23.80 -16.28
C LYS A 110 27.26 -22.32 -16.03
N SER A 111 27.19 -21.90 -14.76
CA SER A 111 27.63 -20.56 -14.33
C SER A 111 29.09 -20.29 -14.75
N PRO A 112 29.40 -19.10 -15.29
CA PRO A 112 30.76 -18.66 -15.57
C PRO A 112 31.54 -18.25 -14.31
N LEU A 113 30.86 -17.97 -13.18
CA LEU A 113 31.48 -17.44 -11.97
C LEU A 113 32.03 -18.52 -11.03
N GLY A 114 31.65 -19.79 -11.23
CA GLY A 114 32.06 -20.90 -10.40
C GLY A 114 31.14 -21.11 -9.20
N ALA A 115 31.64 -21.84 -8.19
CA ALA A 115 30.92 -22.10 -6.95
C ALA A 115 31.30 -21.08 -5.86
N ILE A 116 30.33 -20.72 -5.03
CA ILE A 116 30.47 -19.82 -3.88
C ILE A 116 30.36 -20.59 -2.56
N ASP A 117 30.98 -20.05 -1.51
CA ASP A 117 30.88 -20.61 -0.16
C ASP A 117 29.47 -20.40 0.42
N LEU A 118 29.04 -21.30 1.31
CA LEU A 118 27.76 -21.19 2.01
C LEU A 118 27.77 -19.97 2.95
N GLU A 119 26.90 -19.01 2.67
CA GLU A 119 26.76 -17.77 3.43
C GLU A 119 25.44 -17.78 4.22
N ILE A 120 25.53 -17.93 5.54
CA ILE A 120 24.36 -18.01 6.44
C ILE A 120 24.43 -16.85 7.44
N HIS A 121 23.28 -16.19 7.64
CA HIS A 121 23.12 -15.15 8.65
C HIS A 121 21.92 -15.47 9.57
N PRO A 122 22.00 -15.23 10.89
CA PRO A 122 20.90 -15.50 11.83
C PRO A 122 19.61 -14.73 11.56
N ASP A 123 19.69 -13.62 10.85
CA ASP A 123 18.53 -12.77 10.48
C ASP A 123 17.98 -13.07 9.08
N ALA A 124 18.67 -13.92 8.30
CA ALA A 124 18.21 -14.38 6.99
C ALA A 124 17.54 -15.76 7.14
N ARG A 125 16.22 -15.82 6.97
CA ARG A 125 15.39 -17.00 7.25
C ARG A 125 14.48 -17.34 6.08
N HIS A 126 14.15 -18.62 5.93
CA HIS A 126 13.24 -19.11 4.89
C HIS A 126 11.79 -18.81 5.26
N VAL A 127 11.43 -17.53 5.26
CA VAL A 127 10.05 -17.05 5.37
C VAL A 127 9.34 -17.17 4.01
N ASP A 128 8.02 -16.90 3.99
CA ASP A 128 7.27 -16.83 2.73
C ASP A 128 7.93 -15.83 1.76
N GLY A 129 8.16 -16.24 0.51
CA GLY A 129 8.86 -15.43 -0.49
C GLY A 129 10.37 -15.30 -0.33
N ALA A 130 11.02 -15.96 0.64
CA ALA A 130 12.48 -15.91 0.75
C ALA A 130 13.16 -16.55 -0.47
N ILE A 131 14.16 -15.88 -1.06
CA ILE A 131 15.00 -16.43 -2.12
C ILE A 131 16.32 -16.97 -1.54
N SER A 132 16.68 -18.17 -1.94
CA SER A 132 17.81 -18.92 -1.38
C SER A 132 18.56 -19.71 -2.44
N MET A 133 19.87 -19.91 -2.27
CA MET A 133 20.69 -20.65 -3.22
C MET A 133 20.43 -22.15 -3.14
N ALA A 134 20.25 -22.80 -4.30
CA ALA A 134 20.26 -24.26 -4.38
C ALA A 134 21.71 -24.77 -4.47
N ARG A 135 21.97 -25.92 -3.82
CA ARG A 135 23.29 -26.57 -3.77
C ARG A 135 23.19 -28.08 -3.81
N THR A 136 24.32 -28.74 -4.05
CA THR A 136 24.45 -30.19 -3.85
C THR A 136 24.64 -30.51 -2.36
N ASN A 137 25.00 -31.76 -2.05
CA ASN A 137 25.36 -32.17 -0.68
C ASN A 137 26.59 -31.43 -0.13
N ASP A 138 27.44 -30.90 -1.01
CA ASP A 138 28.53 -30.02 -0.59
C ASP A 138 27.98 -28.61 -0.28
N PRO A 139 28.12 -28.12 0.96
CA PRO A 139 27.69 -26.77 1.35
C PRO A 139 28.16 -25.66 0.39
N ASN A 140 29.39 -25.76 -0.12
CA ASN A 140 30.04 -24.71 -0.92
C ASN A 140 29.97 -25.00 -2.43
N SER A 141 28.84 -25.57 -2.87
CA SER A 141 28.63 -25.97 -4.28
C SER A 141 27.57 -25.15 -5.01
N ALA A 142 26.99 -24.15 -4.36
CA ALA A 142 26.05 -23.24 -5.00
C ALA A 142 26.73 -22.49 -6.16
N THR A 143 26.09 -22.41 -7.32
CA THR A 143 26.59 -21.66 -8.47
C THR A 143 25.57 -20.63 -8.95
N SER A 144 24.47 -21.07 -9.59
CA SER A 144 23.47 -20.18 -10.21
C SER A 144 22.03 -20.58 -9.92
N GLN A 145 21.81 -21.81 -9.47
CA GLN A 145 20.47 -22.25 -9.13
C GLN A 145 20.03 -21.60 -7.82
N PHE A 146 18.78 -21.15 -7.81
CA PHE A 146 18.11 -20.57 -6.66
C PHE A 146 16.72 -21.19 -6.53
N PHE A 147 16.12 -21.02 -5.36
CA PHE A 147 14.71 -21.30 -5.15
C PHE A 147 14.04 -20.16 -4.38
N ILE A 148 12.75 -19.96 -4.62
CA ILE A 148 11.90 -19.01 -3.91
C ILE A 148 10.87 -19.81 -3.12
N CYS A 149 10.73 -19.51 -1.82
CA CYS A 149 9.81 -20.23 -0.93
C CYS A 149 8.35 -19.85 -1.21
N ASP A 150 7.49 -20.86 -1.31
CA ASP A 150 6.03 -20.69 -1.28
C ASP A 150 5.57 -21.10 0.13
N GLY A 151 5.31 -20.11 0.98
CA GLY A 151 5.14 -20.29 2.41
C GLY A 151 6.47 -20.46 3.19
N PRO A 152 6.45 -20.35 4.54
CA PRO A 152 7.66 -20.47 5.36
C PRO A 152 8.26 -21.88 5.43
N GLN A 153 9.57 -22.01 5.19
CA GLN A 153 10.34 -23.26 5.11
C GLN A 153 11.46 -23.35 6.15
N SER A 154 11.16 -23.06 7.42
CA SER A 154 12.15 -22.99 8.53
C SER A 154 13.05 -24.21 8.72
N PHE A 155 12.66 -25.40 8.22
CA PHE A 155 13.53 -26.59 8.27
C PHE A 155 14.76 -26.51 7.36
N LEU A 156 14.80 -25.53 6.45
CA LEU A 156 15.95 -25.23 5.58
C LEU A 156 16.91 -24.21 6.22
N ASP A 157 16.51 -23.55 7.31
CA ASP A 157 17.35 -22.56 7.98
C ASP A 157 18.69 -23.16 8.39
N ASP A 158 19.72 -22.31 8.36
CA ASP A 158 21.12 -22.64 8.65
C ASP A 158 21.73 -23.75 7.75
N ASN A 159 21.05 -24.16 6.68
CA ASN A 159 21.54 -25.15 5.71
C ASN A 159 21.68 -24.58 4.28
N TYR A 160 20.99 -23.49 3.98
CA TYR A 160 20.97 -22.82 2.67
C TYR A 160 21.11 -21.31 2.86
N ALA A 161 21.75 -20.65 1.90
CA ALA A 161 22.01 -19.21 1.93
C ALA A 161 20.77 -18.45 1.44
N VAL A 162 20.00 -17.87 2.38
CA VAL A 162 18.93 -16.92 2.07
C VAL A 162 19.58 -15.56 1.79
N PHE A 163 19.36 -15.01 0.61
CA PHE A 163 20.03 -13.79 0.14
C PHE A 163 19.07 -12.68 -0.29
N GLY A 164 17.78 -12.86 -0.08
CA GLY A 164 16.79 -11.83 -0.32
C GLY A 164 15.37 -12.31 -0.07
N ILE A 165 14.41 -11.49 -0.48
CA ILE A 165 12.99 -11.77 -0.34
C ILE A 165 12.19 -11.18 -1.50
N VAL A 166 11.11 -11.86 -1.86
CA VAL A 166 10.08 -11.33 -2.76
C VAL A 166 9.42 -10.14 -2.10
N ILE A 167 9.48 -8.99 -2.76
CA ILE A 167 8.81 -7.75 -2.33
C ILE A 167 7.58 -7.44 -3.18
N GLU A 168 7.39 -8.15 -4.30
CA GLU A 168 6.22 -8.12 -5.17
C GLU A 168 6.18 -9.38 -6.04
N GLY A 169 4.98 -9.81 -6.43
CA GLY A 169 4.80 -10.97 -7.31
C GLY A 169 4.68 -12.28 -6.54
N ILE A 170 4.27 -12.23 -5.27
CA ILE A 170 4.13 -13.45 -4.45
C ILE A 170 2.99 -14.33 -4.99
N GLU A 171 1.95 -13.74 -5.56
CA GLU A 171 0.90 -14.42 -6.30
C GLU A 171 1.44 -15.12 -7.55
N VAL A 172 2.42 -14.52 -8.25
CA VAL A 172 3.10 -15.18 -9.38
C VAL A 172 3.87 -16.41 -8.89
N ILE A 173 4.49 -16.34 -7.71
CA ILE A 173 5.14 -17.51 -7.09
C ILE A 173 4.14 -18.64 -6.86
N ARG A 174 2.96 -18.32 -6.29
CA ARG A 174 1.89 -19.30 -6.03
C ARG A 174 1.32 -19.88 -7.32
N ASP A 175 1.10 -19.04 -8.32
CA ASP A 175 0.62 -19.48 -9.63
C ASP A 175 1.62 -20.43 -10.29
N ILE A 176 2.92 -20.14 -10.20
CA ILE A 176 3.99 -21.03 -10.69
C ILE A 176 4.06 -22.32 -9.85
N ALA A 177 3.95 -22.24 -8.53
CA ALA A 177 4.03 -23.39 -7.63
C ALA A 177 2.87 -24.39 -7.83
N SER A 178 1.70 -23.88 -8.22
CA SER A 178 0.46 -24.66 -8.40
C SER A 178 0.29 -25.30 -9.79
N VAL A 179 1.23 -25.12 -10.73
CA VAL A 179 1.11 -25.71 -12.07
C VAL A 179 1.24 -27.24 -12.05
N GLU A 180 0.65 -27.90 -13.04
CA GLU A 180 0.81 -29.35 -13.21
C GLU A 180 2.28 -29.69 -13.51
N THR A 181 2.82 -30.71 -12.83
CA THR A 181 4.19 -31.16 -13.01
C THR A 181 4.29 -32.62 -13.47
N MET A 182 5.42 -32.97 -14.06
CA MET A 182 5.72 -34.31 -14.56
C MET A 182 7.20 -34.66 -14.38
N ARG A 183 7.52 -35.96 -14.49
CA ARG A 183 8.91 -36.40 -14.61
C ARG A 183 9.44 -36.06 -16.02
N LYS A 184 10.41 -35.16 -16.11
CA LYS A 184 11.02 -34.69 -17.36
C LYS A 184 12.54 -34.53 -17.20
N HIS A 185 13.32 -34.77 -18.25
CA HIS A 185 14.79 -34.66 -18.22
C HIS A 185 15.50 -35.40 -17.07
N ARG A 186 14.91 -36.51 -16.60
CA ARG A 186 15.33 -37.31 -15.42
C ARG A 186 15.15 -36.64 -14.06
N MET A 187 14.48 -35.50 -14.02
CA MET A 187 14.05 -34.79 -12.81
C MET A 187 12.55 -35.00 -12.58
N ASP A 188 12.14 -34.95 -11.32
CA ASP A 188 10.73 -34.93 -10.92
C ASP A 188 10.28 -33.48 -10.71
N ASP A 189 8.97 -33.26 -10.61
CA ASP A 189 8.34 -31.95 -10.36
C ASP A 189 8.64 -30.86 -11.41
N TRP A 190 8.93 -31.26 -12.67
CA TRP A 190 9.15 -30.33 -13.78
C TRP A 190 7.80 -29.88 -14.35
N PRO A 191 7.52 -28.56 -14.53
CA PRO A 191 6.28 -28.07 -15.12
C PRO A 191 5.88 -28.72 -16.46
N VAL A 192 4.61 -29.07 -16.64
CA VAL A 192 4.13 -29.61 -17.93
C VAL A 192 4.28 -28.56 -19.04
N GLU A 193 3.84 -27.35 -18.75
CA GLU A 193 4.09 -26.16 -19.56
C GLU A 193 5.27 -25.39 -18.95
N GLU A 194 6.24 -25.00 -19.79
CA GLU A 194 7.46 -24.38 -19.29
C GLU A 194 7.20 -23.01 -18.64
N VAL A 195 7.78 -22.81 -17.47
CA VAL A 195 7.82 -21.50 -16.80
C VAL A 195 9.20 -20.89 -17.05
N ILE A 196 9.23 -19.89 -17.92
CA ILE A 196 10.45 -19.32 -18.51
C ILE A 196 10.76 -17.99 -17.81
N ILE A 197 12.01 -17.82 -17.39
CA ILE A 197 12.57 -16.54 -16.99
C ILE A 197 12.95 -15.80 -18.27
N ASN A 198 12.19 -14.76 -18.64
CA ASN A 198 12.44 -13.99 -19.85
C ASN A 198 13.68 -13.12 -19.68
N GLU A 199 13.75 -12.40 -18.56
CA GLU A 199 14.82 -11.45 -18.25
C GLU A 199 14.85 -11.13 -16.74
N VAL A 200 16.02 -10.73 -16.26
CA VAL A 200 16.23 -10.24 -14.89
C VAL A 200 17.00 -8.93 -14.96
N PHE A 201 16.39 -7.84 -14.49
CA PHE A 201 17.03 -6.54 -14.33
C PHE A 201 17.47 -6.36 -12.89
N VAL A 202 18.64 -5.75 -12.68
CA VAL A 202 19.14 -5.39 -11.34
C VAL A 202 19.33 -3.89 -11.28
N PHE A 203 18.82 -3.28 -10.23
CA PHE A 203 18.93 -1.86 -9.95
C PHE A 203 19.63 -1.68 -8.61
N PRO A 204 20.73 -0.90 -8.53
CA PRO A 204 21.20 -0.41 -7.26
C PRO A 204 20.15 0.57 -6.74
N GLN A 205 19.61 0.33 -5.55
CA GLN A 205 18.85 1.38 -4.88
C GLN A 205 19.88 2.39 -4.37
N ASN A 206 19.77 3.62 -4.83
CA ASN A 206 20.55 4.73 -4.32
C ASN A 206 19.62 5.70 -3.61
N THR A 207 20.17 6.42 -2.64
CA THR A 207 19.51 7.61 -2.10
C THR A 207 19.99 8.87 -2.80
N ILE A 208 19.05 9.61 -3.37
CA ILE A 208 19.24 10.93 -3.96
C ILE A 208 18.66 11.95 -3.00
N PHE A 209 19.47 12.92 -2.57
CA PHE A 209 19.12 13.88 -1.53
C PHE A 209 18.60 15.19 -2.13
N VAL A 210 17.59 15.77 -1.48
CA VAL A 210 16.96 17.04 -1.84
C VAL A 210 16.87 17.96 -0.62
N ASP A 211 17.30 19.21 -0.76
CA ASP A 211 17.33 20.24 0.28
C ASP A 211 17.03 21.62 -0.35
N ASP A 212 15.91 22.27 0.05
CA ASP A 212 15.50 23.56 -0.51
C ASP A 212 16.43 24.72 -0.10
N ASP A 213 17.18 24.54 0.99
CA ASP A 213 18.20 25.47 1.48
C ASP A 213 19.53 25.38 0.69
N ASN A 214 19.70 24.38 -0.18
CA ASN A 214 20.92 24.27 -0.97
C ASN A 214 20.99 25.32 -2.09
N ILE A 215 21.90 26.27 -1.91
CA ILE A 215 22.15 27.37 -2.86
C ILE A 215 23.39 27.18 -3.73
N ASP A 216 24.25 26.19 -3.43
CA ASP A 216 25.55 26.00 -4.07
C ASP A 216 25.63 24.65 -4.79
N GLY A 217 26.07 24.67 -6.05
CA GLY A 217 26.26 23.47 -6.86
C GLY A 217 27.46 22.61 -6.39
N PRO A 218 27.65 21.40 -6.96
CA PRO A 218 27.16 20.96 -8.27
C PRO A 218 25.70 20.48 -8.38
N TRP A 219 24.94 20.35 -7.29
CA TRP A 219 23.58 19.77 -7.29
C TRP A 219 23.58 18.40 -7.98
N ASP A 220 24.38 17.48 -7.46
CA ASP A 220 24.53 16.13 -8.02
C ASP A 220 23.65 15.10 -7.29
N GLY A 221 22.86 15.53 -6.31
CA GLY A 221 21.98 14.67 -5.54
C GLY A 221 22.69 13.86 -4.45
N SER A 222 24.00 14.07 -4.26
CA SER A 222 24.71 13.52 -3.11
C SER A 222 24.32 14.24 -1.82
N GLU A 223 24.58 13.61 -0.67
CA GLU A 223 24.36 14.23 0.64
C GLU A 223 25.13 15.57 0.81
N SER A 224 26.28 15.71 0.14
CA SER A 224 27.08 16.94 0.18
C SER A 224 26.58 18.03 -0.76
N PHE A 225 25.90 17.66 -1.84
CA PHE A 225 25.38 18.58 -2.85
C PHE A 225 23.98 18.14 -3.31
N PRO A 226 22.99 18.17 -2.41
CA PRO A 226 21.63 17.73 -2.71
C PRO A 226 21.01 18.58 -3.81
N PHE A 227 20.02 18.03 -4.50
CA PHE A 227 19.18 18.83 -5.40
C PHE A 227 18.36 19.84 -4.61
N ARG A 228 17.97 20.93 -5.27
CA ARG A 228 17.08 21.92 -4.66
C ARG A 228 15.61 21.58 -4.85
N TYR A 229 15.28 20.96 -5.98
CA TYR A 229 13.92 20.58 -6.36
C TYR A 229 13.78 19.07 -6.33
N ILE A 230 12.63 18.60 -5.85
CA ILE A 230 12.29 17.18 -5.77
C ILE A 230 12.18 16.60 -7.18
N GLN A 231 11.62 17.35 -8.12
CA GLN A 231 11.49 16.88 -9.50
C GLN A 231 12.85 16.62 -10.16
N ASP A 232 13.87 17.44 -9.91
CA ASP A 232 15.22 17.24 -10.46
C ASP A 232 15.82 15.90 -10.00
N ALA A 233 15.58 15.52 -8.73
CA ALA A 233 16.01 14.23 -8.20
C ALA A 233 15.24 13.05 -8.80
N ILE A 234 13.94 13.18 -9.03
CA ILE A 234 13.12 12.12 -9.66
C ILE A 234 13.51 11.92 -11.12
N ASP A 235 13.84 13.00 -11.83
CA ASP A 235 14.19 12.96 -13.25
C ASP A 235 15.48 12.14 -13.49
N ILE A 236 16.45 12.23 -12.59
CA ILE A 236 17.72 11.47 -12.69
C ILE A 236 17.67 10.08 -12.03
N ALA A 237 16.69 9.85 -11.15
CA ALA A 237 16.53 8.59 -10.42
C ALA A 237 16.27 7.40 -11.37
N TYR A 238 16.87 6.26 -11.03
CA TYR A 238 16.48 4.97 -11.56
C TYR A 238 15.24 4.44 -10.83
N GLU A 239 14.61 3.41 -11.40
CA GLU A 239 13.51 2.74 -10.73
C GLU A 239 13.96 2.18 -9.37
N TYR A 240 13.14 2.38 -8.36
CA TYR A 240 13.29 1.98 -6.96
C TYR A 240 14.31 2.76 -6.14
N ASP A 241 14.97 3.76 -6.72
CA ASP A 241 15.77 4.71 -5.97
C ASP A 241 14.92 5.43 -4.91
N THR A 242 15.58 5.83 -3.83
CA THR A 242 15.01 6.68 -2.80
C THR A 242 15.32 8.13 -3.10
N VAL A 243 14.29 8.97 -3.16
CA VAL A 243 14.43 10.42 -3.14
C VAL A 243 14.16 10.87 -1.70
N PHE A 244 15.24 11.20 -0.97
CA PHE A 244 15.18 11.66 0.41
C PHE A 244 15.12 13.19 0.45
N VAL A 245 14.06 13.73 1.06
CA VAL A 245 13.77 15.17 1.07
C VAL A 245 13.94 15.70 2.48
N TYR A 246 14.90 16.60 2.69
CA TYR A 246 15.11 17.25 3.98
C TYR A 246 13.90 18.10 4.41
N SER A 247 13.83 18.45 5.69
CA SER A 247 12.81 19.36 6.21
C SER A 247 12.94 20.73 5.54
N GLY A 248 11.84 21.26 5.02
CA GLY A 248 11.85 22.43 4.14
C GLY A 248 10.47 22.72 3.56
N THR A 249 10.34 23.79 2.76
CA THR A 249 9.11 24.09 2.03
C THR A 249 9.39 24.16 0.53
N TYR A 250 8.94 23.13 -0.17
CA TYR A 250 9.16 22.91 -1.59
C TYR A 250 7.94 23.44 -2.34
N ASP A 251 8.09 24.56 -3.07
CA ASP A 251 7.04 25.12 -3.92
C ASP A 251 7.13 24.55 -5.34
N GLU A 252 6.63 23.33 -5.53
CA GLU A 252 6.67 22.62 -6.80
C GLU A 252 5.53 21.60 -6.93
N ASN A 253 5.23 21.24 -8.17
CA ASN A 253 4.37 20.10 -8.49
C ASN A 253 5.28 18.92 -8.86
N ILE A 254 4.97 17.74 -8.33
CA ILE A 254 5.79 16.56 -8.48
C ILE A 254 5.10 15.56 -9.40
N GLN A 255 5.81 15.09 -10.42
CA GLN A 255 5.38 14.03 -11.32
C GLN A 255 6.31 12.83 -11.20
N ILE A 256 5.72 11.66 -10.95
CA ILE A 256 6.41 10.38 -10.84
C ILE A 256 5.81 9.45 -11.92
N ASP A 257 6.66 8.97 -12.82
CA ASP A 257 6.29 8.08 -13.93
C ASP A 257 7.00 6.72 -13.90
N LYS A 258 7.73 6.48 -12.80
CA LYS A 258 8.55 5.29 -12.55
C LYS A 258 8.47 4.93 -11.08
N ALA A 259 8.84 3.71 -10.70
CA ALA A 259 8.81 3.32 -9.29
C ALA A 259 9.82 4.14 -8.48
N ILE A 260 9.37 4.88 -7.45
CA ILE A 260 10.25 5.69 -6.58
C ILE A 260 9.83 5.56 -5.12
N ASN A 261 10.80 5.58 -4.21
CA ASN A 261 10.57 5.82 -2.78
C ASN A 261 10.79 7.30 -2.46
N LEU A 262 9.73 8.10 -2.45
CA LEU A 262 9.78 9.50 -2.06
C LEU A 262 9.56 9.61 -0.54
N ASN A 263 10.60 10.02 0.17
CA ASN A 263 10.62 10.00 1.64
C ASN A 263 11.04 11.36 2.19
N GLY A 264 10.11 12.06 2.85
CA GLY A 264 10.44 13.24 3.63
C GLY A 264 11.18 12.89 4.92
N GLN A 265 12.05 13.79 5.38
CA GLN A 265 12.77 13.64 6.64
C GLN A 265 11.80 13.55 7.82
N ASP A 266 10.76 14.37 7.80
CA ASP A 266 9.76 14.42 8.87
C ASP A 266 8.46 15.03 8.34
N LYS A 267 7.33 14.35 8.56
CA LYS A 267 6.04 14.82 8.00
C LYS A 267 5.62 16.19 8.50
N GLU A 268 6.03 16.60 9.70
CA GLU A 268 5.61 17.88 10.29
C GLU A 268 6.40 19.06 9.72
N SER A 269 7.51 18.79 9.02
CA SER A 269 8.46 19.82 8.57
C SER A 269 8.93 19.69 7.13
N THR A 270 8.70 18.58 6.44
CA THR A 270 8.89 18.45 4.99
C THR A 270 7.58 18.75 4.27
N ILE A 271 7.45 19.97 3.76
CA ILE A 271 6.19 20.54 3.27
C ILE A 271 6.26 20.72 1.75
N ILE A 272 5.30 20.14 1.04
CA ILE A 272 5.04 20.40 -0.38
C ILE A 272 3.94 21.45 -0.48
N SER A 273 4.30 22.59 -1.06
CA SER A 273 3.39 23.63 -1.51
C SER A 273 3.41 23.62 -3.05
N ALA A 274 2.33 23.99 -3.72
CA ALA A 274 2.34 24.10 -5.17
C ALA A 274 1.56 25.32 -5.64
N SER A 275 2.28 26.27 -6.24
CA SER A 275 1.72 27.51 -6.78
C SER A 275 1.11 27.36 -8.18
N ASN A 276 1.47 26.34 -8.96
CA ASN A 276 0.95 26.16 -10.32
C ASN A 276 -0.37 25.34 -10.33
N PRO A 277 -1.23 25.55 -11.35
CA PRO A 277 -2.52 24.85 -11.46
C PRO A 277 -2.35 23.42 -12.00
N SER A 278 -1.74 22.55 -11.20
CA SER A 278 -1.57 21.12 -11.43
C SER A 278 -1.72 20.36 -10.11
N GLU A 279 -1.96 19.04 -10.16
CA GLU A 279 -1.90 18.19 -8.97
C GLU A 279 -0.56 18.36 -8.24
N TYR A 280 -0.58 18.33 -6.90
CA TYR A 280 0.64 18.55 -6.10
C TYR A 280 1.59 17.38 -6.26
N LEU A 281 1.04 16.16 -6.25
CA LEU A 281 1.74 14.93 -6.56
C LEU A 281 0.93 14.09 -7.52
N PHE A 282 1.51 13.79 -8.68
CA PHE A 282 0.90 12.97 -9.71
C PHE A 282 1.77 11.74 -10.01
N LEU A 283 1.21 10.55 -9.75
CA LEU A 283 1.78 9.27 -10.11
C LEU A 283 1.06 8.76 -11.37
N ASP A 284 1.80 8.54 -12.45
CA ASP A 284 1.28 7.97 -13.71
C ASP A 284 2.04 6.70 -14.07
N SER A 285 1.37 5.56 -14.00
CA SER A 285 1.99 4.25 -14.27
C SER A 285 3.22 3.96 -13.38
N ALA A 286 3.30 4.63 -12.22
CA ALA A 286 4.41 4.57 -11.29
C ALA A 286 4.22 3.47 -10.25
N HIS A 287 4.06 2.23 -10.73
CA HIS A 287 3.82 1.06 -9.89
C HIS A 287 4.86 0.94 -8.77
N PHE A 288 4.47 0.41 -7.61
CA PHE A 288 5.35 0.16 -6.45
C PHE A 288 5.99 1.39 -5.81
N SER A 289 5.53 2.59 -6.18
CA SER A 289 6.04 3.80 -5.55
C SER A 289 5.60 3.90 -4.10
N SER A 290 6.51 4.37 -3.24
CA SER A 290 6.25 4.62 -1.84
C SER A 290 6.39 6.12 -1.58
N ILE A 291 5.32 6.74 -1.07
CA ILE A 291 5.26 8.17 -0.74
C ILE A 291 5.04 8.28 0.76
N GLN A 292 5.98 8.89 1.48
CA GLN A 292 5.91 8.93 2.93
C GLN A 292 6.53 10.15 3.57
N ASN A 293 6.05 10.46 4.77
CA ASN A 293 6.62 11.48 5.66
C ASN A 293 6.60 12.91 5.09
N LEU A 294 5.51 13.29 4.43
CA LEU A 294 5.34 14.62 3.83
C LEU A 294 4.07 15.29 4.35
N THR A 295 4.06 16.62 4.35
CA THR A 295 2.84 17.43 4.43
C THR A 295 2.55 18.08 3.09
N PHE A 296 1.32 17.99 2.61
CA PHE A 296 0.83 18.79 1.49
C PHE A 296 0.01 19.96 2.04
N LEU A 297 0.49 21.19 1.78
CA LEU A 297 -0.17 22.43 2.18
C LEU A 297 -0.78 23.11 0.96
N CYS A 298 -2.11 23.06 0.85
CA CYS A 298 -2.82 23.50 -0.33
C CYS A 298 -3.46 24.88 -0.15
N ASN A 299 -2.96 25.83 -0.94
CA ASN A 299 -3.33 27.25 -0.85
C ASN A 299 -3.91 27.81 -2.17
N ASN A 300 -3.97 27.02 -3.24
CA ASN A 300 -4.52 27.42 -4.55
C ASN A 300 -6.02 27.10 -4.65
N ASP A 301 -6.80 27.75 -5.54
CA ASP A 301 -8.26 27.51 -5.68
C ASP A 301 -8.61 26.77 -6.99
N GLU A 302 -7.74 25.83 -7.39
CA GLU A 302 -7.81 25.19 -8.71
C GLU A 302 -8.73 23.95 -8.73
N ARG A 303 -9.25 23.54 -7.57
CA ARG A 303 -10.17 22.39 -7.41
C ARG A 303 -9.59 21.10 -7.98
N LEU A 304 -8.34 20.82 -7.67
CA LEU A 304 -7.60 19.66 -8.15
C LEU A 304 -7.64 18.52 -7.14
N ASN A 305 -7.09 17.37 -7.54
CA ASN A 305 -6.72 16.33 -6.58
C ASN A 305 -5.34 16.69 -6.01
N ILE A 306 -5.13 16.51 -4.71
CA ILE A 306 -3.84 16.85 -4.10
C ILE A 306 -2.80 15.78 -4.45
N ILE A 307 -3.10 14.53 -4.09
CA ILE A 307 -2.36 13.35 -4.56
C ILE A 307 -3.24 12.59 -5.54
N LYS A 308 -2.70 12.28 -6.71
CA LYS A 308 -3.41 11.54 -7.75
C LYS A 308 -2.55 10.41 -8.26
N THR A 309 -3.11 9.21 -8.31
CA THR A 309 -2.51 8.07 -8.97
C THR A 309 -3.38 7.65 -10.16
N ILE A 310 -2.76 7.39 -11.30
CA ILE A 310 -3.38 6.82 -12.49
C ILE A 310 -2.58 5.60 -12.91
N ASN A 311 -3.27 4.50 -13.18
CA ASN A 311 -2.69 3.24 -13.62
C ASN A 311 -1.51 2.80 -12.73
N SER A 312 -1.54 3.14 -11.44
CA SER A 312 -0.43 2.87 -10.52
C SER A 312 -0.91 1.84 -9.50
N ASN A 313 -0.23 0.70 -9.49
CA ASN A 313 -0.60 -0.44 -8.66
C ASN A 313 0.47 -0.66 -7.59
N HIS A 314 0.07 -1.26 -6.47
CA HIS A 314 0.98 -1.59 -5.37
C HIS A 314 1.73 -0.39 -4.78
N CYS A 315 1.22 0.83 -4.96
CA CYS A 315 1.80 2.01 -4.36
C CYS A 315 1.41 2.13 -2.90
N THR A 316 2.29 2.70 -2.09
CA THR A 316 2.01 3.02 -0.69
C THR A 316 2.04 4.52 -0.49
N ILE A 317 0.97 5.08 0.09
CA ILE A 317 0.91 6.45 0.57
C ILE A 317 0.77 6.37 2.09
N THR A 318 1.80 6.76 2.84
CA THR A 318 1.85 6.52 4.28
C THR A 318 2.38 7.68 5.09
N ASN A 319 1.80 7.90 6.28
CA ASN A 319 2.25 8.93 7.21
C ASN A 319 2.32 10.34 6.58
N ILE A 320 1.24 10.72 5.89
CA ILE A 320 1.09 11.99 5.18
C ILE A 320 0.11 12.89 5.93
N ASN A 321 0.38 14.19 5.97
CA ASN A 321 -0.62 15.18 6.34
C ASN A 321 -1.07 15.93 5.07
N ILE A 322 -2.37 16.15 4.92
CA ILE A 322 -2.93 16.95 3.84
C ILE A 322 -3.80 18.03 4.47
N VAL A 323 -3.41 19.29 4.26
CA VAL A 323 -4.12 20.46 4.78
C VAL A 323 -4.50 21.36 3.61
N SER A 324 -5.79 21.64 3.44
CA SER A 324 -6.28 22.54 2.40
C SER A 324 -7.08 23.69 2.99
N GLU A 325 -6.64 24.92 2.75
CA GLU A 325 -7.35 26.14 3.15
C GLU A 325 -8.43 26.56 2.14
N THR A 326 -8.38 25.97 0.95
CA THR A 326 -9.28 26.21 -0.17
C THR A 326 -10.05 24.95 -0.52
N GLN A 327 -11.14 25.13 -1.28
CA GLN A 327 -11.96 24.01 -1.71
C GLN A 327 -11.27 23.23 -2.83
N GLN A 328 -11.00 21.94 -2.61
CA GLN A 328 -10.36 21.04 -3.57
C GLN A 328 -11.32 19.96 -4.06
N ARG A 329 -10.92 19.16 -5.07
CA ARG A 329 -11.75 18.04 -5.54
C ARG A 329 -11.70 16.87 -4.56
N SER A 330 -10.54 16.23 -4.47
CA SER A 330 -10.27 15.13 -3.54
C SER A 330 -8.87 15.25 -2.94
N ALA A 331 -8.67 14.76 -1.72
CA ALA A 331 -7.34 14.80 -1.12
C ALA A 331 -6.43 13.74 -1.78
N ILE A 332 -6.91 12.50 -1.84
CA ILE A 332 -6.23 11.40 -2.51
C ILE A 332 -7.18 10.77 -3.52
N TYR A 333 -6.76 10.71 -4.78
CA TYR A 333 -7.44 10.00 -5.86
C TYR A 333 -6.60 8.80 -6.29
N VAL A 334 -7.17 7.60 -6.25
CA VAL A 334 -6.51 6.36 -6.66
C VAL A 334 -7.26 5.69 -7.79
N ASP A 335 -6.57 5.52 -8.92
CA ASP A 335 -6.97 4.66 -10.03
C ASP A 335 -5.88 3.60 -10.23
N GLY A 336 -6.15 2.40 -9.71
CA GLY A 336 -5.21 1.29 -9.64
C GLY A 336 -5.57 0.28 -8.54
N SER A 337 -4.92 -0.88 -8.56
CA SER A 337 -5.16 -1.99 -7.63
C SER A 337 -4.01 -2.17 -6.65
N ASP A 338 -4.29 -2.87 -5.54
CA ASP A 338 -3.29 -3.29 -4.56
C ASP A 338 -2.54 -2.14 -3.86
N ASN A 339 -3.07 -0.92 -3.93
CA ASN A 339 -2.47 0.24 -3.27
C ASN A 339 -2.81 0.27 -1.78
N THR A 340 -1.89 0.81 -0.97
CA THR A 340 -2.09 1.00 0.46
C THR A 340 -2.06 2.48 0.82
N ILE A 341 -3.14 2.98 1.42
CA ILE A 341 -3.20 4.31 2.02
C ILE A 341 -3.33 4.16 3.53
N LYS A 342 -2.32 4.58 4.28
CA LYS A 342 -2.30 4.42 5.73
C LYS A 342 -1.75 5.59 6.51
N GLN A 343 -2.27 5.81 7.71
CA GLN A 343 -1.77 6.87 8.61
C GLN A 343 -1.78 8.27 7.97
N VAL A 344 -2.74 8.53 7.08
CA VAL A 344 -2.93 9.84 6.46
C VAL A 344 -3.88 10.67 7.32
N THR A 345 -3.52 11.93 7.58
CA THR A 345 -4.40 12.92 8.19
C THR A 345 -4.85 13.92 7.14
N ILE A 346 -6.17 14.04 6.91
CA ILE A 346 -6.76 14.94 5.92
C ILE A 346 -7.64 15.96 6.65
N ASN A 347 -7.33 17.24 6.45
CA ASN A 347 -8.12 18.37 6.94
C ASN A 347 -8.30 19.42 5.83
N GLY A 348 -9.53 19.61 5.37
CA GLY A 348 -9.86 20.59 4.35
C GLY A 348 -11.27 20.40 3.81
N ASP A 349 -11.72 21.31 2.95
CA ASP A 349 -13.02 21.22 2.25
C ASP A 349 -12.85 20.54 0.89
N PHE A 350 -13.28 19.28 0.78
CA PHE A 350 -13.19 18.49 -0.44
C PHE A 350 -14.58 18.28 -1.07
N LEU A 351 -14.73 18.71 -2.31
CA LEU A 351 -15.98 18.62 -3.08
C LEU A 351 -16.45 17.18 -3.33
N PHE A 352 -15.53 16.23 -3.33
CA PHE A 352 -15.82 14.86 -3.71
C PHE A 352 -15.45 13.86 -2.61
N ALA A 353 -14.17 13.69 -2.30
CA ALA A 353 -13.77 12.80 -1.22
C ALA A 353 -12.45 13.19 -0.52
N GLY A 354 -12.30 12.79 0.75
CA GLY A 354 -10.98 12.76 1.38
C GLY A 354 -10.10 11.74 0.64
N ILE A 355 -10.55 10.48 0.58
CA ILE A 355 -9.91 9.41 -0.20
C ILE A 355 -10.90 8.84 -1.21
N GLU A 356 -10.48 8.74 -2.46
CA GLU A 356 -11.25 8.19 -3.57
C GLU A 356 -10.52 7.00 -4.20
N VAL A 357 -11.21 5.88 -4.39
CA VAL A 357 -10.70 4.70 -5.11
C VAL A 357 -11.65 4.38 -6.26
N LEU A 358 -11.13 4.34 -7.49
CA LEU A 358 -11.89 4.07 -8.70
C LEU A 358 -11.28 2.92 -9.47
N HIS A 359 -12.12 2.01 -9.94
CA HIS A 359 -11.74 0.89 -10.83
C HIS A 359 -10.62 -0.02 -10.27
N GLY A 360 -10.29 0.11 -8.99
CA GLY A 360 -9.22 -0.59 -8.32
C GLY A 360 -9.72 -1.73 -7.45
N SER A 361 -9.03 -2.86 -7.45
CA SER A 361 -9.33 -3.95 -6.51
C SER A 361 -8.21 -4.12 -5.49
N TYR A 362 -8.51 -4.78 -4.37
CA TYR A 362 -7.50 -5.13 -3.36
C TYR A 362 -6.75 -3.96 -2.71
N ASN A 363 -7.26 -2.73 -2.83
CA ASN A 363 -6.66 -1.59 -2.14
C ASN A 363 -6.96 -1.66 -0.64
N THR A 364 -6.01 -1.18 0.16
CA THR A 364 -6.11 -1.12 1.62
C THR A 364 -6.09 0.33 2.10
N ILE A 365 -7.16 0.76 2.78
CA ILE A 365 -7.28 2.09 3.38
C ILE A 365 -7.39 1.92 4.89
N ILE A 366 -6.32 2.21 5.63
CA ILE A 366 -6.22 1.86 7.06
C ILE A 366 -5.61 2.93 7.97
N ASN A 367 -6.18 3.12 9.16
CA ASN A 367 -5.65 4.04 10.18
C ASN A 367 -5.54 5.50 9.71
N ASN A 368 -6.46 5.96 8.87
CA ASN A 368 -6.49 7.36 8.41
C ASN A 368 -7.44 8.19 9.27
N ASN A 369 -7.15 9.49 9.39
CA ASN A 369 -8.01 10.48 10.05
C ASN A 369 -8.48 11.49 9.00
N ILE A 370 -9.79 11.52 8.72
CA ILE A 370 -10.37 12.31 7.63
C ILE A 370 -11.45 13.21 8.19
N GLU A 371 -11.33 14.51 7.95
CA GLU A 371 -12.29 15.52 8.39
C GLU A 371 -12.79 16.38 7.21
N SER A 372 -14.05 16.82 7.28
CA SER A 372 -14.63 17.91 6.47
C SER A 372 -14.70 17.71 4.94
N SER A 373 -14.86 16.47 4.47
CA SER A 373 -15.02 16.15 3.05
C SER A 373 -16.49 15.91 2.64
N HIS A 374 -16.83 15.94 1.35
CA HIS A 374 -18.15 15.47 0.91
C HIS A 374 -18.33 13.98 1.25
N SER A 375 -17.50 13.10 0.67
CA SER A 375 -17.32 11.74 1.18
C SER A 375 -16.02 11.66 1.99
N GLY A 376 -16.00 10.99 3.15
CA GLY A 376 -14.72 10.73 3.81
C GLY A 376 -13.88 9.77 2.98
N ILE A 377 -14.43 8.59 2.73
CA ILE A 377 -13.87 7.59 1.80
C ILE A 377 -14.93 7.24 0.75
N TYR A 378 -14.56 7.30 -0.52
CA TYR A 378 -15.42 6.91 -1.64
C TYR A 378 -14.79 5.77 -2.44
N VAL A 379 -15.50 4.64 -2.52
CA VAL A 379 -15.10 3.43 -3.25
C VAL A 379 -16.06 3.23 -4.42
N PHE A 380 -15.60 3.49 -5.64
CA PHE A 380 -16.41 3.44 -6.85
C PHE A 380 -15.97 2.32 -7.78
N ARG A 381 -16.90 1.44 -8.17
CA ARG A 381 -16.65 0.33 -9.11
C ARG A 381 -15.40 -0.50 -8.78
N SER A 382 -15.17 -0.65 -7.48
CA SER A 382 -13.93 -1.19 -6.91
C SER A 382 -14.30 -2.35 -5.98
N ASN A 383 -13.64 -3.49 -6.16
CA ASN A 383 -14.01 -4.75 -5.48
C ASN A 383 -12.90 -5.23 -4.54
N GLU A 384 -13.26 -6.03 -3.54
CA GLU A 384 -12.29 -6.73 -2.68
C GLU A 384 -11.30 -5.79 -1.94
N ASN A 385 -11.68 -4.53 -1.74
CA ASN A 385 -10.89 -3.56 -1.00
C ASN A 385 -11.12 -3.69 0.51
N VAL A 386 -10.12 -3.29 1.29
CA VAL A 386 -10.17 -3.24 2.76
C VAL A 386 -10.22 -1.79 3.21
N VAL A 387 -11.27 -1.41 3.95
CA VAL A 387 -11.39 -0.10 4.60
C VAL A 387 -11.49 -0.32 6.09
N LYS A 388 -10.41 -0.04 6.83
CA LYS A 388 -10.26 -0.48 8.21
C LYS A 388 -9.73 0.57 9.16
N SER A 389 -10.27 0.64 10.38
CA SER A 389 -9.67 1.46 11.46
C SER A 389 -9.46 2.94 11.11
N ASN A 390 -10.32 3.51 10.27
CA ASN A 390 -10.26 4.94 9.92
C ASN A 390 -11.19 5.73 10.84
N LEU A 391 -10.77 6.94 11.22
CA LEU A 391 -11.61 7.95 11.86
C LEU A 391 -12.10 8.92 10.79
N ILE A 392 -13.41 9.04 10.63
CA ILE A 392 -14.04 9.88 9.60
C ILE A 392 -15.09 10.76 10.26
N THR A 393 -14.86 12.07 10.17
CA THR A 393 -15.63 13.08 10.88
C THR A 393 -16.14 14.19 9.97
N LYS A 394 -17.32 14.75 10.31
CA LYS A 394 -17.87 15.97 9.69
C LYS A 394 -17.97 15.91 8.16
N CYS A 395 -18.18 14.72 7.61
CA CYS A 395 -18.37 14.53 6.17
C CYS A 395 -19.87 14.51 5.82
N SER A 396 -20.21 14.82 4.56
CA SER A 396 -21.60 14.63 4.10
C SER A 396 -21.98 13.14 4.08
N THR A 397 -21.03 12.26 3.76
CA THR A 397 -21.13 10.81 3.95
C THR A 397 -19.77 10.30 4.44
N GLY A 398 -19.72 9.54 5.52
CA GLY A 398 -18.46 9.02 6.08
C GLY A 398 -17.79 8.05 5.09
N ILE A 399 -18.41 6.90 4.85
CA ILE A 399 -17.98 5.94 3.82
C ILE A 399 -19.06 5.79 2.75
N TYR A 400 -18.69 5.92 1.48
CA TYR A 400 -19.57 5.69 0.37
C TYR A 400 -19.02 4.59 -0.55
N VAL A 401 -19.80 3.52 -0.76
CA VAL A 401 -19.45 2.41 -1.66
C VAL A 401 -20.47 2.32 -2.79
N GLU A 402 -20.06 2.69 -4.00
CA GLU A 402 -20.90 2.70 -5.18
C GLU A 402 -20.43 1.69 -6.22
N GLU A 403 -21.30 0.77 -6.63
CA GLU A 403 -21.03 -0.29 -7.62
C GLU A 403 -19.82 -1.20 -7.28
N GLY A 404 -19.32 -1.16 -6.04
CA GLY A 404 -18.22 -2.00 -5.53
C GLY A 404 -18.71 -3.22 -4.74
N ASN A 405 -18.06 -4.37 -4.89
CA ASN A 405 -18.50 -5.63 -4.31
C ASN A 405 -17.42 -6.32 -3.49
N GLN A 406 -17.82 -7.18 -2.55
CA GLN A 406 -16.89 -8.00 -1.74
C GLN A 406 -15.84 -7.17 -0.96
N ASN A 407 -16.10 -5.89 -0.71
CA ASN A 407 -15.22 -5.06 0.11
C ASN A 407 -15.40 -5.41 1.59
N HIS A 408 -14.33 -5.27 2.37
CA HIS A 408 -14.33 -5.48 3.82
C HIS A 408 -14.16 -4.15 4.54
N ILE A 409 -15.21 -3.72 5.22
CA ILE A 409 -15.29 -2.42 5.92
C ILE A 409 -15.40 -2.71 7.41
N SER A 410 -14.33 -2.47 8.17
CA SER A 410 -14.31 -2.86 9.57
C SER A 410 -13.58 -1.93 10.52
N LEU A 411 -14.01 -1.87 11.78
CA LEU A 411 -13.34 -1.10 12.84
C LEU A 411 -13.23 0.41 12.56
N ASN A 412 -14.03 0.98 11.66
CA ASN A 412 -14.00 2.41 11.39
C ASN A 412 -14.86 3.18 12.39
N ASP A 413 -14.40 4.38 12.76
CA ASP A 413 -15.12 5.35 13.57
C ASP A 413 -15.76 6.41 12.65
N LEU A 414 -17.08 6.32 12.48
CA LEU A 414 -17.87 7.22 11.65
C LEU A 414 -18.65 8.16 12.56
N VAL A 415 -18.09 9.36 12.79
CA VAL A 415 -18.53 10.27 13.85
C VAL A 415 -19.02 11.61 13.29
N ASP A 416 -20.19 12.11 13.70
CA ASP A 416 -20.68 13.46 13.35
C ASP A 416 -20.74 13.71 11.83
N ASN A 417 -21.22 12.72 11.06
CA ASN A 417 -21.41 12.85 9.61
C ASN A 417 -22.90 13.05 9.26
N GLY A 418 -23.17 13.73 8.13
CA GLY A 418 -24.53 13.81 7.59
C GLY A 418 -25.10 12.43 7.23
N ARG A 419 -24.22 11.49 6.87
CA ARG A 419 -24.53 10.06 6.83
C ARG A 419 -23.31 9.27 7.25
N GLY A 420 -23.44 8.28 8.12
CA GLY A 420 -22.32 7.42 8.49
C GLY A 420 -21.81 6.62 7.29
N MET A 421 -22.67 5.79 6.69
CA MET A 421 -22.31 5.01 5.50
C MET A 421 -23.42 4.91 4.45
N PHE A 422 -23.03 4.87 3.18
CA PHE A 422 -23.93 4.59 2.06
C PHE A 422 -23.38 3.47 1.17
N CYS A 423 -24.22 2.48 0.86
CA CYS A 423 -23.90 1.44 -0.12
C CYS A 423 -24.85 1.53 -1.32
N SER A 424 -24.39 2.05 -2.46
CA SER A 424 -25.19 2.21 -3.67
C SER A 424 -24.85 1.17 -4.72
N TYR A 425 -25.83 0.35 -5.13
CA TYR A 425 -25.66 -0.70 -6.13
C TYR A 425 -24.49 -1.67 -5.86
N SER A 426 -24.11 -1.82 -4.60
CA SER A 426 -22.98 -2.60 -4.10
C SER A 426 -23.46 -3.80 -3.30
N ILE A 427 -22.86 -4.98 -3.54
CA ILE A 427 -23.32 -6.25 -2.95
C ILE A 427 -22.16 -7.07 -2.37
N LYS A 428 -22.51 -8.00 -1.47
CA LYS A 428 -21.55 -8.92 -0.82
C LYS A 428 -20.44 -8.23 -0.02
N ASN A 429 -20.59 -6.95 0.33
CA ASN A 429 -19.64 -6.28 1.20
C ASN A 429 -19.83 -6.78 2.64
N LEU A 430 -18.72 -6.95 3.36
CA LEU A 430 -18.70 -7.31 4.77
C LEU A 430 -18.48 -6.03 5.59
N ILE A 431 -19.50 -5.65 6.36
CA ILE A 431 -19.50 -4.43 7.18
C ILE A 431 -19.63 -4.86 8.64
N GLU A 432 -18.51 -4.79 9.35
CA GLU A 432 -18.47 -5.31 10.71
C GLU A 432 -17.63 -4.50 11.67
N ASN A 433 -18.03 -4.49 12.94
CA ASN A 433 -17.24 -3.86 14.00
C ASN A 433 -17.00 -2.35 13.79
N ASN A 434 -17.83 -1.65 13.01
CA ASN A 434 -17.72 -0.20 12.85
C ASN A 434 -18.52 0.53 13.92
N ASN A 435 -18.08 1.74 14.26
CA ASN A 435 -18.75 2.61 15.21
C ASN A 435 -19.47 3.73 14.46
N PHE A 436 -20.80 3.74 14.54
CA PHE A 436 -21.65 4.80 14.00
C PHE A 436 -22.11 5.71 15.15
N ILE A 437 -21.57 6.93 15.22
CA ILE A 437 -21.70 7.85 16.36
C ILE A 437 -22.15 9.22 15.87
N GLU A 438 -23.23 9.75 16.43
CA GLU A 438 -23.75 11.11 16.24
C GLU A 438 -23.96 11.50 14.76
N ASN A 439 -24.22 10.53 13.87
CA ASN A 439 -24.53 10.81 12.47
C ASN A 439 -26.03 11.16 12.30
N ASP A 440 -26.36 12.05 11.36
CA ASP A 440 -27.77 12.39 11.08
C ASP A 440 -28.55 11.17 10.51
N GLU A 441 -27.91 10.37 9.64
CA GLU A 441 -28.40 9.08 9.13
C GLU A 441 -27.28 8.03 9.25
N GLN A 442 -27.42 7.03 10.11
CA GLN A 442 -26.30 6.10 10.38
C GLN A 442 -25.86 5.31 9.14
N ALA A 443 -26.79 4.68 8.44
CA ALA A 443 -26.50 3.88 7.27
C ALA A 443 -27.68 3.81 6.30
N LYS A 444 -27.37 3.64 5.01
CA LYS A 444 -28.35 3.47 3.94
C LYS A 444 -27.81 2.57 2.82
N PHE A 445 -28.72 2.00 2.03
CA PHE A 445 -28.34 1.36 0.77
C PHE A 445 -29.30 1.60 -0.40
N THR A 446 -28.82 1.39 -1.62
CA THR A 446 -29.63 1.16 -2.82
C THR A 446 -29.13 -0.09 -3.53
N LYS A 447 -30.01 -0.84 -4.19
CA LYS A 447 -29.65 -2.09 -4.88
C LYS A 447 -30.31 -2.25 -6.22
N LEU A 448 -29.62 -2.90 -7.13
CA LEU A 448 -30.16 -3.30 -8.42
C LEU A 448 -30.78 -4.70 -8.32
N CYS A 449 -32.08 -4.81 -8.58
CA CYS A 449 -32.76 -6.10 -8.65
C CYS A 449 -32.56 -6.73 -10.05
N LYS A 450 -31.69 -7.75 -10.15
CA LYS A 450 -31.52 -8.60 -11.35
C LYS A 450 -32.01 -10.04 -11.06
N ILE A 451 -32.57 -10.70 -12.08
CA ILE A 451 -33.04 -12.10 -11.99
C ILE A 451 -31.87 -12.99 -11.53
N GLY A 452 -32.00 -13.63 -10.36
CA GLY A 452 -31.02 -14.57 -9.82
C GLY A 452 -30.10 -14.05 -8.69
N PHE A 453 -30.21 -12.78 -8.25
CA PHE A 453 -29.30 -12.24 -7.21
C PHE A 453 -30.01 -11.29 -6.23
N LEU A 454 -30.22 -11.77 -4.99
CA LEU A 454 -30.45 -10.95 -3.79
C LEU A 454 -29.21 -11.05 -2.89
N ALA A 455 -28.01 -10.85 -3.43
CA ALA A 455 -26.83 -10.83 -2.58
C ALA A 455 -26.87 -9.59 -1.69
N SER A 456 -26.94 -9.80 -0.38
CA SER A 456 -26.93 -8.73 0.60
C SER A 456 -25.53 -8.29 0.96
N ASN A 457 -25.41 -7.07 1.44
CA ASN A 457 -24.27 -6.73 2.28
C ASN A 457 -24.48 -7.43 3.63
N THR A 458 -23.40 -7.82 4.28
CA THR A 458 -23.45 -8.46 5.59
C THR A 458 -23.11 -7.41 6.63
N TRP A 459 -24.06 -7.14 7.53
CA TRP A 459 -23.89 -6.23 8.65
C TRP A 459 -23.86 -7.06 9.94
N ARG A 460 -22.80 -6.90 10.73
CA ARG A 460 -22.70 -7.58 12.03
C ARG A 460 -21.80 -6.82 12.98
N GLN A 461 -22.10 -6.86 14.28
CA GLN A 461 -21.21 -6.36 15.32
C GLN A 461 -20.90 -4.86 15.19
N ASN A 462 -21.73 -4.08 14.51
CA ASN A 462 -21.54 -2.63 14.44
C ASN A 462 -22.19 -1.95 15.66
N TYR A 463 -21.57 -0.90 16.15
CA TYR A 463 -22.15 -0.03 17.17
C TYR A 463 -23.05 1.00 16.49
N TRP A 464 -24.24 1.20 17.05
CA TRP A 464 -25.21 2.18 16.59
C TRP A 464 -25.69 2.94 17.83
N ASP A 465 -25.38 4.23 17.92
CA ASP A 465 -25.78 5.05 19.07
C ASP A 465 -27.30 5.32 19.15
N ASP A 466 -28.03 5.09 18.05
CA ASP A 466 -29.50 5.17 17.93
C ASP A 466 -30.19 3.78 17.94
N LEU A 467 -29.55 2.76 18.54
CA LEU A 467 -30.06 1.39 18.57
C LEU A 467 -31.37 1.27 19.37
N ASN A 468 -32.44 0.81 18.71
CA ASN A 468 -33.72 0.47 19.33
C ASN A 468 -33.96 -1.04 19.28
N GLY A 469 -33.64 -1.74 20.37
CA GLY A 469 -33.87 -3.18 20.51
C GLY A 469 -32.70 -4.06 20.02
N PRO A 470 -32.88 -5.38 19.96
CA PRO A 470 -31.79 -6.33 19.74
C PRO A 470 -31.32 -6.44 18.28
N VAL A 471 -31.99 -5.78 17.33
CA VAL A 471 -31.70 -5.83 15.89
C VAL A 471 -31.75 -4.42 15.34
N LYS A 472 -30.74 -4.03 14.55
CA LYS A 472 -30.77 -2.76 13.82
C LYS A 472 -31.39 -2.94 12.44
N LEU A 473 -32.37 -2.10 12.11
CA LEU A 473 -32.91 -1.99 10.76
C LEU A 473 -32.09 -0.96 9.98
N ILE A 474 -31.60 -1.34 8.81
CA ILE A 474 -30.89 -0.45 7.90
C ILE A 474 -31.83 -0.18 6.71
N PRO A 475 -32.31 1.05 6.52
CA PRO A 475 -33.24 1.36 5.44
C PRO A 475 -32.53 1.45 4.08
N GLY A 476 -33.25 1.12 3.02
CA GLY A 476 -32.73 1.29 1.67
C GLY A 476 -33.79 1.20 0.58
N LEU A 477 -33.34 1.17 -0.68
CA LEU A 477 -34.19 1.08 -1.85
C LEU A 477 -33.73 -0.07 -2.76
N MET A 478 -34.70 -0.79 -3.34
CA MET A 478 -34.47 -1.70 -4.46
C MET A 478 -34.94 -1.06 -5.76
N TYR A 479 -34.04 -1.01 -6.73
CA TYR A 479 -34.28 -0.54 -8.08
C TYR A 479 -34.61 -1.71 -9.00
N PHE A 480 -35.75 -1.63 -9.67
CA PHE A 480 -36.26 -2.60 -10.63
C PHE A 480 -36.18 -1.99 -12.04
N PRO A 481 -35.18 -2.37 -12.85
CA PRO A 481 -35.10 -1.91 -14.24
C PRO A 481 -36.24 -2.52 -15.05
N ASN A 482 -36.92 -1.71 -15.88
CA ASN A 482 -38.07 -2.16 -16.68
C ASN A 482 -37.85 -1.96 -18.20
N GLY A 483 -36.62 -2.20 -18.69
CA GLY A 483 -36.27 -2.08 -20.11
C GLY A 483 -36.33 -0.66 -20.71
N ASN A 484 -36.83 0.33 -19.96
CA ASN A 484 -36.89 1.76 -20.29
C ASN A 484 -35.99 2.57 -19.34
N ILE A 485 -35.79 3.87 -19.65
CA ILE A 485 -34.91 4.81 -18.91
C ILE A 485 -35.36 5.03 -17.44
N ILE A 486 -36.63 4.77 -17.10
CA ILE A 486 -37.19 5.00 -15.77
C ILE A 486 -37.61 3.65 -15.16
N GLY A 487 -36.76 3.07 -14.30
CA GLY A 487 -37.15 1.90 -13.48
C GLY A 487 -37.95 2.30 -12.23
N LEU A 488 -38.32 1.31 -11.42
CA LEU A 488 -39.11 1.49 -10.18
C LEU A 488 -38.23 1.35 -8.94
N PHE A 489 -38.31 2.29 -8.01
CA PHE A 489 -37.69 2.17 -6.69
C PHE A 489 -38.73 1.73 -5.65
N LEU A 490 -38.46 0.63 -4.95
CA LEU A 490 -39.28 0.16 -3.84
C LEU A 490 -38.47 0.23 -2.53
N PRO A 491 -39.07 0.66 -1.41
CA PRO A 491 -38.43 0.57 -0.09
C PRO A 491 -38.00 -0.86 0.25
N TRP A 492 -36.84 -0.98 0.89
CA TRP A 492 -36.30 -2.26 1.37
C TRP A 492 -35.53 -2.07 2.68
N ILE A 493 -35.20 -3.18 3.36
CA ILE A 493 -34.53 -3.17 4.65
C ILE A 493 -33.46 -4.27 4.69
N GLU A 494 -32.31 -3.94 5.27
CA GLU A 494 -31.27 -4.89 5.72
C GLU A 494 -31.18 -4.89 7.25
N PHE A 495 -30.48 -5.86 7.81
CA PHE A 495 -30.44 -6.09 9.26
C PHE A 495 -29.01 -6.27 9.74
N ASP A 496 -28.66 -5.59 10.83
CA ASP A 496 -27.59 -6.02 11.71
C ASP A 496 -28.23 -6.82 12.85
N TRP A 497 -28.00 -8.14 12.84
CA TRP A 497 -28.56 -9.09 13.82
C TRP A 497 -27.75 -9.16 15.11
N GLN A 498 -26.54 -8.59 15.13
CA GLN A 498 -25.63 -8.64 16.27
C GLN A 498 -25.07 -7.25 16.57
N PRO A 499 -25.90 -6.19 16.71
CA PRO A 499 -25.39 -4.87 17.02
C PRO A 499 -24.74 -4.87 18.41
N ILE A 500 -23.63 -4.15 18.56
CA ILE A 500 -22.97 -4.00 19.86
C ILE A 500 -23.55 -2.82 20.62
N SER A 501 -23.46 -2.88 21.96
CA SER A 501 -24.06 -1.89 22.88
C SER A 501 -23.14 -0.73 23.27
N GLN A 502 -21.87 -0.82 22.90
CA GLN A 502 -20.82 0.19 23.13
C GLN A 502 -19.89 0.20 21.92
N PRO A 503 -19.24 1.34 21.61
CA PRO A 503 -18.21 1.38 20.57
C PRO A 503 -17.10 0.36 20.81
N ASN A 504 -16.53 -0.18 19.74
CA ASN A 504 -15.28 -0.96 19.83
C ASN A 504 -14.16 -0.07 20.34
N GLN A 505 -13.44 -0.52 21.38
CA GLN A 505 -12.31 0.18 22.01
C GLN A 505 -10.97 -0.15 21.36
#